data_AF-A0A0G1JZU5-F1
#
_entry.id   AF-A0A0G1JZU5-F1
#
_cell.length_a   1.000
_cell.length_b   1.000
_cell.length_c   1.000
_cell.angle_alpha   90.00
_cell.angle_beta   90.00
_cell.angle_gamma   90.00
#
_symmetry.space_group_name_H-M   'P 1'
#
loop_
_entity.id
_entity.type
_entity.pdbx_description
1 polymer ?
#
loop_
_entity_poly.entity_id
_entity_poly.type
_entity_poly.pdbx_seq_one_letter_code
_entity_poly.pdbx_strand_id
1 'polypeptide(L)'
;MSKSQLKHSILLSVKYSSLFSYPLSAKEIKYWLPVYSDKIPLTTKTIAAYLSDLVKKKQLIKKGTLYCLPNQTHVFALRQKRQVISQTKWQIAKAVSKRLVILPWIKTIAVTGSLAMNNCEETADIDLMTICLPNTLWLTRLLIWLLLFPQRRSPNAATPANIKDKICDNVYLESNYLNLSPASTDANRGEPASLLDPKSFYLAHEILQAKPVFDSGGTYAVFLDQNRWTNKLFPFAKPYNLIYTTYDSIGDKAISFVIYLPNLLAFIFQYLFMSRKITGESISFHRALFHPKQHSFISPLSSLLKSKQ
;
A
#
# COMPACT_ATOMS: atom_id res chain seq x y z
N MET A 1 -20.49 19.46 3.31
CA MET A 1 -20.55 18.68 4.56
C MET A 1 -21.07 19.53 5.72
N SER A 2 -21.72 18.93 6.73
CA SER A 2 -22.00 19.57 8.02
C SER A 2 -20.77 19.50 8.94
N LYS A 3 -20.73 20.33 10.01
CA LYS A 3 -19.66 20.29 11.02
C LYS A 3 -19.48 18.88 11.63
N SER A 4 -20.56 18.10 11.72
CA SER A 4 -20.57 16.72 12.22
C SER A 4 -19.79 15.77 11.29
N GLN A 5 -19.91 15.95 9.98
CA GLN A 5 -19.23 15.08 9.01
C GLN A 5 -17.70 15.27 9.06
N LEU A 6 -17.20 16.50 9.18
CA LEU A 6 -15.75 16.75 9.25
C LEU A 6 -15.13 16.18 10.54
N LYS A 7 -15.81 16.39 11.67
CA LYS A 7 -15.44 15.77 12.95
C LYS A 7 -15.28 14.25 12.79
N HIS A 8 -16.25 13.61 12.15
CA HIS A 8 -16.15 12.18 11.94
C HIS A 8 -15.02 11.79 10.99
N SER A 9 -14.81 12.48 9.86
CA SER A 9 -13.70 12.14 8.96
C SER A 9 -12.35 12.23 9.69
N ILE A 10 -12.15 13.24 10.55
CA ILE A 10 -10.97 13.36 11.41
C ILE A 10 -10.85 12.14 12.34
N LEU A 11 -11.92 11.79 13.06
CA LEU A 11 -11.93 10.64 13.95
C LEU A 11 -11.71 9.32 13.21
N LEU A 12 -12.29 9.16 12.02
CA LEU A 12 -12.13 7.98 11.17
C LEU A 12 -10.67 7.81 10.74
N SER A 13 -9.99 8.90 10.38
CA SER A 13 -8.55 8.90 10.06
C SER A 13 -7.72 8.41 11.24
N VAL A 14 -7.96 8.95 12.44
CA VAL A 14 -7.22 8.55 13.66
C VAL A 14 -7.55 7.12 14.07
N LYS A 15 -8.82 6.71 14.00
CA LYS A 15 -9.24 5.34 14.34
C LYS A 15 -8.66 4.31 13.36
N TYR A 16 -8.64 4.59 12.06
CA TYR A 16 -8.00 3.70 11.09
C TYR A 16 -6.51 3.53 11.41
N SER A 17 -5.81 4.65 11.62
CA SER A 17 -4.39 4.65 11.99
C SER A 17 -4.08 3.94 13.32
N SER A 18 -5.04 3.96 14.26
CA SER A 18 -4.95 3.27 15.54
C SER A 18 -4.88 1.74 15.41
N LEU A 19 -5.38 1.17 14.31
CA LEU A 19 -5.27 -0.27 14.00
C LEU A 19 -3.82 -0.70 13.79
N PHE A 20 -2.93 0.26 13.50
CA PHE A 20 -1.50 0.03 13.24
C PHE A 20 -0.60 0.61 14.34
N SER A 21 -1.17 1.02 15.47
CA SER A 21 -0.47 1.71 16.56
C SER A 21 0.32 2.94 16.07
N TYR A 22 -0.29 3.70 15.15
CA TYR A 22 0.34 4.84 14.50
C TYR A 22 -0.35 6.15 14.90
N PRO A 23 0.25 6.98 15.76
CA PRO A 23 -0.28 8.31 16.04
C PRO A 23 -0.04 9.24 14.84
N LEU A 24 -1.03 10.06 14.52
CA LEU A 24 -0.97 10.95 13.35
C LEU A 24 -0.64 12.38 13.76
N SER A 25 0.16 13.06 12.94
CA SER A 25 0.27 14.52 12.97
C SER A 25 -0.96 15.19 12.35
N ALA A 26 -1.17 16.49 12.60
CA ALA A 26 -2.25 17.24 11.97
C ALA A 26 -2.17 17.24 10.41
N LYS A 27 -0.95 17.19 9.85
CA LYS A 27 -0.72 17.08 8.41
C LYS A 27 -1.16 15.71 7.87
N GLU A 28 -0.81 14.63 8.57
CA GLU A 28 -1.22 13.28 8.18
C GLU A 28 -2.74 13.07 8.36
N ILE A 29 -3.36 13.66 9.39
CA ILE A 29 -4.83 13.67 9.53
C ILE A 29 -5.49 14.36 8.35
N LYS A 30 -4.95 15.50 7.90
CA LYS A 30 -5.43 16.17 6.68
C LYS A 30 -5.27 15.27 5.45
N TYR A 31 -4.10 14.67 5.31
CA TYR A 31 -3.73 13.84 4.17
C TYR A 31 -4.66 12.62 4.04
N TRP A 32 -4.94 11.94 5.15
CA TRP A 32 -5.77 10.74 5.20
C TRP A 32 -7.25 11.01 5.47
N LEU A 33 -7.72 12.25 5.28
CA LEU A 33 -9.11 12.61 5.57
C LEU A 33 -10.06 11.94 4.55
N PRO A 34 -10.96 11.04 4.99
CA PRO A 34 -11.84 10.32 4.09
C PRO A 34 -13.10 11.11 3.72
N VAL A 35 -13.57 10.92 2.47
CA VAL A 35 -14.86 11.36 1.91
C VAL A 35 -15.18 12.80 2.30
N TYR A 36 -14.35 13.72 1.79
CA TYR A 36 -14.51 15.14 2.01
C TYR A 36 -15.33 15.81 0.90
N SER A 37 -16.08 16.86 1.24
CA SER A 37 -16.89 17.68 0.34
C SER A 37 -16.44 19.14 0.43
N ASP A 38 -16.25 19.79 -0.71
CA ASP A 38 -15.67 21.14 -0.88
C ASP A 38 -16.42 22.30 -0.20
N LYS A 39 -17.53 22.02 0.50
CA LYS A 39 -18.35 23.05 1.16
C LYS A 39 -17.71 23.69 2.39
N ILE A 40 -16.62 23.16 2.96
CA ILE A 40 -15.94 23.74 4.14
C ILE A 40 -14.45 23.94 3.82
N PRO A 41 -13.94 25.17 3.67
CA PRO A 41 -12.52 25.40 3.38
C PRO A 41 -11.61 24.65 4.38
N LEU A 42 -10.90 23.62 3.89
CA LEU A 42 -10.04 22.79 4.72
C LEU A 42 -8.66 23.43 4.92
N THR A 43 -8.69 24.57 5.62
CA THR A 43 -7.49 25.29 6.03
C THR A 43 -6.82 24.59 7.22
N THR A 44 -5.52 24.83 7.40
CA THR A 44 -4.77 24.36 8.57
C THR A 44 -5.41 24.84 9.87
N LYS A 45 -5.95 26.07 9.90
CA LYS A 45 -6.66 26.63 11.06
C LYS A 45 -7.94 25.85 11.37
N THR A 46 -8.73 25.53 10.35
CA THR A 46 -9.97 24.73 10.50
C THR A 46 -9.65 23.39 11.16
N ILE A 47 -8.68 22.63 10.63
CA ILE A 47 -8.30 21.33 11.20
C ILE A 47 -7.80 21.48 12.64
N ALA A 48 -6.94 22.48 12.91
CA ALA A 48 -6.41 22.72 14.25
C ALA A 48 -7.51 23.00 15.28
N ALA A 49 -8.54 23.77 14.91
CA ALA A 49 -9.69 24.05 15.77
C ALA A 49 -10.47 22.77 16.13
N TYR A 50 -10.77 21.92 15.14
CA TYR A 50 -11.44 20.64 15.38
C TYR A 50 -10.62 19.68 16.23
N LEU A 51 -9.30 19.59 15.98
CA LEU A 51 -8.41 18.79 16.80
C LEU A 51 -8.34 19.30 18.24
N SER A 52 -8.31 20.62 18.44
CA SER A 52 -8.35 21.19 19.79
C SER A 52 -9.66 20.88 20.51
N ASP A 53 -10.81 20.95 19.84
CA ASP A 53 -12.11 20.58 20.41
C ASP A 53 -12.17 19.11 20.79
N LEU A 54 -11.69 18.22 19.92
CA LEU A 54 -11.63 16.78 20.18
C LEU A 54 -10.73 16.42 21.37
N VAL A 55 -9.61 17.14 21.55
CA VAL A 55 -8.73 16.99 22.72
C VAL A 55 -9.42 17.50 23.99
N LYS A 56 -10.05 18.67 23.96
CA LYS A 56 -10.81 19.22 25.10
C LYS A 56 -11.92 18.27 25.55
N LYS A 57 -12.60 17.63 24.60
CA LYS A 57 -13.64 16.62 24.84
C LYS A 57 -13.10 15.23 25.17
N LYS A 58 -11.79 15.08 25.38
CA LYS A 58 -11.11 13.80 25.69
C LYS A 58 -11.38 12.68 24.67
N GLN A 59 -11.75 13.03 23.43
CA GLN A 59 -11.92 12.09 22.33
C GLN A 59 -10.59 11.76 21.64
N LEU A 60 -9.61 12.65 21.77
CA LEU A 60 -8.23 12.46 21.32
C LEU A 60 -7.27 12.89 22.42
N ILE A 61 -6.08 12.30 22.41
CA ILE A 61 -4.94 12.78 23.21
C ILE A 61 -3.90 13.35 22.26
N LYS A 62 -3.30 14.48 22.66
CA LYS A 62 -2.23 15.14 21.93
C LYS A 62 -0.94 15.07 22.76
N LYS A 63 0.16 14.67 22.13
CA LYS A 63 1.53 14.78 22.68
C LYS A 63 2.45 15.39 21.62
N GLY A 64 2.98 16.58 21.90
CA GLY A 64 3.73 17.35 20.91
C GLY A 64 2.88 17.67 19.68
N THR A 65 3.31 17.19 18.50
CA THR A 65 2.61 17.37 17.22
C THR A 65 1.67 16.22 16.84
N LEU A 66 1.63 15.16 17.66
CA LEU A 66 0.96 13.90 17.35
C LEU A 66 -0.34 13.73 18.14
N TYR A 67 -1.29 12.99 17.54
CA TYR A 67 -2.62 12.70 18.06
C TYR A 67 -2.89 11.19 18.03
N CYS A 68 -3.52 10.66 19.09
CA CYS A 68 -3.97 9.27 19.17
C CYS A 68 -5.31 9.15 19.91
N LEU A 69 -5.86 7.93 19.97
CA LEU A 69 -7.00 7.62 20.83
C LEU A 69 -6.61 7.62 22.32
N PRO A 70 -7.54 7.94 23.24
CA PRO A 70 -7.23 8.07 24.67
C PRO A 70 -6.61 6.84 25.34
N ASN A 71 -6.96 5.64 24.88
CA ASN A 71 -6.48 4.36 25.39
C ASN A 71 -5.15 3.88 24.77
N GLN A 72 -4.49 4.71 23.96
CA GLN A 72 -3.29 4.31 23.20
C GLN A 72 -2.10 5.25 23.41
N THR A 73 -1.96 5.88 24.58
CA THR A 73 -0.86 6.85 24.82
C THR A 73 0.55 6.27 24.67
N HIS A 74 0.73 4.95 24.83
CA HIS A 74 2.01 4.25 24.61
C HIS A 74 2.53 4.39 23.17
N VAL A 75 1.65 4.63 22.19
CA VAL A 75 2.02 4.69 20.76
C VAL A 75 2.89 5.90 20.41
N PHE A 76 2.92 6.94 21.26
CA PHE A 76 3.80 8.10 21.05
C PHE A 76 5.29 7.72 21.14
N ALA A 77 5.67 6.93 22.14
CA ALA A 77 7.05 6.44 22.27
C ALA A 77 7.36 5.42 21.16
N LEU A 78 6.38 4.57 20.83
CA LEU A 78 6.50 3.57 19.77
C LEU A 78 6.76 4.22 18.41
N ARG A 79 6.11 5.34 18.10
CA ARG A 79 6.31 6.08 16.84
C ARG A 79 7.76 6.47 16.61
N GLN A 80 8.43 6.98 17.64
CA GLN A 80 9.85 7.37 17.56
C GLN A 80 10.74 6.14 17.36
N LYS A 81 10.52 5.08 18.13
CA LYS A 81 11.25 3.81 18.00
C LYS A 81 11.11 3.21 16.60
N ARG A 82 9.87 3.08 16.10
CA ARG A 82 9.59 2.50 14.78
C ARG A 82 10.13 3.35 13.64
N GLN A 83 10.19 4.67 13.80
CA GLN A 83 10.83 5.55 12.81
C GLN A 83 12.33 5.26 12.66
N VAL A 84 13.06 5.06 13.76
CA VAL A 84 14.49 4.69 13.72
C VAL A 84 14.67 3.31 13.08
N ILE A 85 13.87 2.32 13.48
CA ILE A 85 13.90 0.97 12.90
C ILE A 85 13.64 1.01 11.38
N SER A 86 12.64 1.78 10.96
CA SER A 86 12.31 1.94 9.54
C SER A 86 13.45 2.56 8.73
N GLN A 87 14.25 3.47 9.30
CA GLN A 87 15.40 4.06 8.58
C GLN A 87 16.41 2.99 8.16
N THR A 88 16.72 2.03 9.04
CA THR A 88 17.60 0.90 8.70
C THR A 88 16.99 0.02 7.62
N LYS A 89 15.70 -0.31 7.74
CA LYS A 89 14.99 -1.13 6.73
C LYS A 89 14.86 -0.43 5.37
N TRP A 90 14.79 0.91 5.34
CA TRP A 90 14.85 1.69 4.10
C TRP A 90 16.17 1.52 3.35
N GLN A 91 17.29 1.41 4.06
CA GLN A 91 18.59 1.17 3.43
C GLN A 91 18.61 -0.20 2.75
N ILE A 92 18.07 -1.23 3.41
CA ILE A 92 17.92 -2.58 2.85
C ILE A 92 17.02 -2.55 1.61
N ALA A 93 15.85 -1.92 1.70
CA ALA A 93 14.91 -1.81 0.58
C ALA A 93 15.53 -1.13 -0.64
N LYS A 94 16.28 -0.03 -0.43
CA LYS A 94 17.00 0.67 -1.52
C LYS A 94 18.12 -0.18 -2.11
N ALA A 95 18.92 -0.86 -1.29
CA ALA A 95 19.99 -1.73 -1.75
C ALA A 95 19.47 -2.93 -2.56
N VAL A 96 18.37 -3.54 -2.10
CA VAL A 96 17.66 -4.60 -2.83
C VAL A 96 17.12 -4.07 -4.16
N SER A 97 16.45 -2.92 -4.16
CA SER A 97 15.85 -2.35 -5.37
C SER A 97 16.90 -2.03 -6.43
N LYS A 98 18.09 -1.54 -6.04
CA LYS A 98 19.22 -1.35 -6.95
C LYS A 98 19.67 -2.64 -7.63
N ARG A 99 19.67 -3.77 -6.91
CA ARG A 99 20.01 -5.08 -7.48
C ARG A 99 18.92 -5.62 -8.40
N LEU A 100 17.65 -5.42 -8.06
CA LEU A 100 16.55 -5.91 -8.88
C LEU A 100 16.45 -5.16 -10.22
N VAL A 101 16.88 -3.90 -10.27
CA VAL A 101 16.85 -3.06 -11.47
C VAL A 101 17.69 -3.59 -12.64
N ILE A 102 18.59 -4.56 -12.41
CA ILE A 102 19.30 -5.24 -13.50
C ILE A 102 18.35 -6.03 -14.40
N LEU A 103 17.15 -6.37 -13.92
CA LEU A 103 16.13 -7.05 -14.68
C LEU A 103 15.46 -6.05 -15.63
N PRO A 104 15.63 -6.20 -16.96
CA PRO A 104 15.23 -5.18 -17.93
C PRO A 104 13.72 -4.97 -18.02
N TRP A 105 12.93 -5.90 -17.49
CA TRP A 105 11.47 -5.83 -17.52
C TRP A 105 10.86 -5.07 -16.36
N ILE A 106 11.63 -4.77 -15.31
CA ILE A 106 11.13 -4.01 -14.17
C ILE A 106 11.00 -2.53 -14.55
N LYS A 107 9.80 -1.99 -14.40
CA LYS A 107 9.50 -0.57 -14.62
C LYS A 107 9.39 0.20 -13.31
N THR A 108 8.85 -0.40 -12.26
CA THR A 108 8.74 0.24 -10.94
C THR A 108 9.03 -0.76 -9.83
N ILE A 109 9.75 -0.31 -8.81
CA ILE A 109 9.82 -0.98 -7.51
C ILE A 109 9.35 0.02 -6.46
N ALA A 110 8.36 -0.37 -5.67
CA ALA A 110 7.82 0.46 -4.61
C ALA A 110 7.81 -0.29 -3.28
N VAL A 111 8.15 0.42 -2.21
CA VAL A 111 7.99 -0.06 -0.84
C VAL A 111 6.53 0.11 -0.42
N THR A 112 5.94 -0.92 0.18
CA THR A 112 4.55 -0.93 0.67
C THR A 112 4.50 -1.28 2.17
N GLY A 113 3.30 -1.47 2.71
CA GLY A 113 3.10 -1.90 4.09
C GLY A 113 3.67 -0.93 5.14
N SER A 114 4.15 -1.49 6.25
CA SER A 114 4.57 -0.70 7.43
C SER A 114 5.80 0.20 7.17
N LEU A 115 6.70 -0.21 6.26
CA LEU A 115 7.90 0.55 5.94
C LEU A 115 7.58 1.83 5.19
N ALA A 116 6.62 1.80 4.28
CA ALA A 116 6.16 2.96 3.52
C ALA A 116 5.68 4.11 4.43
N MET A 117 5.22 3.78 5.64
CA MET A 117 4.74 4.71 6.66
C MET A 117 5.77 5.02 7.77
N ASN A 118 6.99 4.48 7.69
CA ASN A 118 7.97 4.53 8.79
C ASN A 118 7.41 3.99 10.12
N ASN A 119 6.69 2.87 10.06
CA ASN A 119 6.01 2.24 11.19
C ASN A 119 6.42 0.77 11.37
N CYS A 120 7.65 0.40 11.01
CA CYS A 120 8.08 -0.99 11.12
C CYS A 120 8.31 -1.41 12.56
N GLU A 121 7.87 -2.62 12.87
CA GLU A 121 8.38 -3.34 14.03
C GLU A 121 9.78 -3.87 13.77
N GLU A 122 10.53 -4.13 14.84
CA GLU A 122 11.89 -4.68 14.76
C GLU A 122 11.93 -5.96 13.92
N THR A 123 10.94 -6.83 14.14
CA THR A 123 10.80 -8.15 13.54
C THR A 123 10.11 -8.14 12.18
N ALA A 124 9.71 -6.96 11.69
CA ALA A 124 8.98 -6.83 10.43
C ALA A 124 9.86 -7.18 9.22
N ASP A 125 9.21 -7.73 8.20
CA ASP A 125 9.71 -7.86 6.85
C ASP A 125 9.61 -6.52 6.09
N ILE A 126 10.14 -6.53 4.86
CA ILE A 126 10.13 -5.40 3.94
C ILE A 126 9.26 -5.78 2.74
N ASP A 127 8.09 -5.18 2.66
CA ASP A 127 7.13 -5.40 1.58
C ASP A 127 7.52 -4.59 0.32
N LEU A 128 7.62 -5.28 -0.82
CA LEU A 128 7.89 -4.69 -2.13
C LEU A 128 6.78 -5.00 -3.13
N MET A 129 6.36 -3.96 -3.84
CA MET A 129 5.56 -4.03 -5.06
C MET A 129 6.44 -3.85 -6.28
N THR A 130 6.27 -4.72 -7.28
CA THR A 130 6.99 -4.66 -8.56
C THR A 130 6.01 -4.48 -9.71
N ILE A 131 6.26 -3.49 -10.56
CA ILE A 131 5.57 -3.31 -11.85
C ILE A 131 6.54 -3.67 -12.96
N CYS A 132 6.11 -4.53 -13.88
CA CYS A 132 6.93 -5.03 -14.97
C CYS A 132 6.28 -4.84 -16.35
N LEU A 133 7.01 -5.19 -17.39
CA LEU A 133 6.53 -5.18 -18.76
C LEU A 133 5.42 -6.21 -19.01
N PRO A 134 4.55 -5.97 -20.01
CA PRO A 134 3.52 -6.93 -20.40
C PRO A 134 4.13 -8.28 -20.79
N ASN A 135 3.50 -9.36 -20.35
CA ASN A 135 3.90 -10.76 -20.56
C ASN A 135 5.29 -11.12 -19.99
N THR A 136 5.71 -10.47 -18.90
CA THR A 136 7.00 -10.76 -18.25
C THR A 136 6.89 -11.04 -16.76
N LEU A 137 5.69 -10.97 -16.17
CA LEU A 137 5.51 -11.01 -14.72
C LEU A 137 6.10 -12.25 -14.07
N TRP A 138 5.78 -13.43 -14.59
CA TRP A 138 6.14 -14.70 -13.96
C TRP A 138 7.61 -15.01 -14.12
N LEU A 139 8.22 -14.62 -15.24
CA LEU A 139 9.65 -14.71 -15.44
C LEU A 139 10.39 -13.71 -14.54
N THR A 140 9.92 -12.46 -14.48
CA THR A 140 10.44 -11.44 -13.56
C THR A 140 10.39 -11.92 -12.12
N ARG A 141 9.26 -12.50 -11.70
CA ARG A 141 9.08 -13.07 -10.37
C ARG A 141 10.06 -14.21 -10.07
N LEU A 142 10.28 -15.12 -11.02
CA LEU A 142 11.24 -16.21 -10.88
C LEU A 142 12.66 -15.67 -10.71
N LEU A 143 13.06 -14.69 -11.52
CA LEU A 143 14.39 -14.08 -11.43
C LEU A 143 14.56 -13.28 -10.14
N ILE A 144 13.55 -12.55 -9.67
CA ILE A 144 13.58 -11.90 -8.35
C ILE A 144 13.75 -12.95 -7.25
N TRP A 145 13.03 -14.07 -7.32
CA TRP A 145 13.19 -15.15 -6.34
C TRP A 145 14.63 -15.67 -6.30
N LEU A 146 15.25 -15.90 -7.47
CA LEU A 146 16.65 -16.32 -7.59
C LEU A 146 17.63 -15.28 -7.02
N LEU A 147 17.48 -14.01 -7.42
CA LEU A 147 18.36 -12.91 -7.00
C LEU A 147 18.27 -12.63 -5.49
N LEU A 148 17.15 -12.99 -4.86
CA LEU A 148 16.91 -12.76 -3.44
C LEU A 148 17.03 -14.05 -2.60
N PHE A 149 17.54 -15.17 -3.13
CA PHE A 149 17.34 -16.50 -2.52
C PHE A 149 17.88 -16.78 -1.09
N PRO A 150 18.65 -15.90 -0.40
CA PRO A 150 18.71 -15.98 1.07
C PRO A 150 18.00 -14.82 1.78
N GLN A 151 17.71 -13.72 1.09
CA GLN A 151 17.15 -12.49 1.66
C GLN A 151 15.64 -12.40 1.51
N ARG A 152 15.03 -13.22 0.66
CA ARG A 152 13.59 -13.31 0.47
C ARG A 152 12.94 -13.99 1.67
N ARG A 153 11.79 -13.50 2.08
CA ARG A 153 10.96 -14.12 3.12
C ARG A 153 10.42 -15.45 2.58
N SER A 154 10.61 -16.51 3.37
CA SER A 154 9.97 -17.80 3.09
C SER A 154 8.47 -17.70 3.37
N PRO A 155 7.59 -18.27 2.52
CA PRO A 155 6.15 -18.35 2.82
C PRO A 155 5.86 -19.08 4.14
N ASN A 156 6.74 -20.01 4.55
CA ASN A 156 6.61 -20.78 5.78
C ASN A 156 7.33 -20.11 6.97
N ALA A 157 7.81 -18.88 6.83
CA ALA A 157 8.48 -18.17 7.91
C ALA A 157 7.50 -17.87 9.05
N ALA A 158 7.62 -18.62 10.15
CA ALA A 158 6.79 -18.48 11.34
C ALA A 158 7.50 -17.78 12.51
N THR A 159 8.84 -17.70 12.50
CA THR A 159 9.62 -17.11 13.59
C THR A 159 10.09 -15.70 13.24
N PRO A 160 10.21 -14.79 14.22
CA PRO A 160 10.75 -13.45 13.99
C PRO A 160 12.12 -13.44 13.30
N ALA A 161 13.00 -14.39 13.63
CA ALA A 161 14.33 -14.51 13.01
C ALA A 161 14.25 -14.79 11.50
N ASN A 162 13.22 -15.52 11.05
CA ASN A 162 13.01 -15.87 9.64
C ASN A 162 12.19 -14.82 8.86
N ILE A 163 11.70 -13.78 9.54
CA ILE A 163 10.89 -12.70 8.95
C ILE A 163 11.66 -11.38 8.96
N LYS A 164 12.36 -11.08 10.06
CA LYS A 164 13.07 -9.83 10.28
C LYS A 164 14.00 -9.52 9.11
N ASP A 165 13.83 -8.31 8.56
CA ASP A 165 14.67 -7.74 7.49
C ASP A 165 14.64 -8.51 6.17
N LYS A 166 13.79 -9.55 6.05
CA LYS A 166 13.58 -10.28 4.81
C LYS A 166 12.69 -9.51 3.85
N ILE A 167 12.89 -9.76 2.57
CA ILE A 167 12.10 -9.14 1.49
C ILE A 167 10.86 -9.97 1.20
N CYS A 168 9.70 -9.35 1.35
CA CYS A 168 8.40 -9.89 0.96
C CYS A 168 7.94 -9.20 -0.33
N ASP A 169 8.16 -9.86 -1.46
CA ASP A 169 7.68 -9.47 -2.78
C ASP A 169 6.20 -9.87 -2.93
N ASN A 170 5.31 -9.06 -2.35
CA ASN A 170 3.90 -9.39 -2.15
C ASN A 170 3.00 -9.01 -3.33
N VAL A 171 3.40 -8.02 -4.14
CA VAL A 171 2.59 -7.49 -5.23
C VAL A 171 3.39 -7.44 -6.52
N TYR A 172 2.85 -8.09 -7.54
CA TYR A 172 3.37 -8.07 -8.91
C TYR A 172 2.27 -7.63 -9.88
N LEU A 173 2.56 -6.60 -10.67
CA LEU A 173 1.66 -6.06 -11.69
C LEU A 173 2.38 -5.98 -13.04
N GLU A 174 1.65 -6.18 -14.12
CA GLU A 174 2.10 -5.74 -15.46
C GLU A 174 1.62 -4.31 -15.72
N SER A 175 2.40 -3.55 -16.48
CA SER A 175 2.14 -2.14 -16.81
C SER A 175 0.83 -1.89 -17.59
N ASN A 176 0.26 -2.93 -18.22
CA ASN A 176 -1.07 -2.92 -18.84
C ASN A 176 -2.20 -3.42 -17.92
N TYR A 177 -1.90 -3.83 -16.68
CA TYR A 177 -2.87 -4.33 -15.69
C TYR A 177 -2.69 -3.66 -14.32
N LEU A 178 -2.62 -2.32 -14.31
CA LEU A 178 -2.33 -1.52 -13.10
C LEU A 178 -3.59 -1.18 -12.28
N ASN A 179 -4.78 -1.26 -12.86
CA ASN A 179 -6.03 -0.95 -12.16
C ASN A 179 -6.35 -2.02 -11.10
N LEU A 180 -6.40 -1.58 -9.84
CA LEU A 180 -6.74 -2.39 -8.68
C LEU A 180 -8.12 -2.02 -8.11
N SER A 181 -8.94 -1.28 -8.84
CA SER A 181 -10.30 -0.94 -8.40
C SER A 181 -11.08 -2.20 -8.03
N PRO A 182 -11.85 -2.21 -6.93
CA PRO A 182 -12.69 -3.33 -6.54
C PRO A 182 -13.63 -3.82 -7.65
N ALA A 183 -14.10 -2.90 -8.51
CA ALA A 183 -14.92 -3.20 -9.68
C ALA A 183 -14.15 -3.88 -10.83
N SER A 184 -12.82 -3.78 -10.84
CA SER A 184 -11.94 -4.39 -11.85
C SER A 184 -11.41 -5.77 -11.44
N THR A 185 -11.56 -6.15 -10.17
CA THR A 185 -10.98 -7.38 -9.62
C THR A 185 -11.89 -8.60 -9.69
N ASP A 186 -13.14 -8.47 -10.16
CA ASP A 186 -14.04 -9.61 -10.31
C ASP A 186 -15.15 -9.30 -11.34
N ALA A 187 -15.04 -9.83 -12.57
CA ALA A 187 -16.10 -9.73 -13.58
C ALA A 187 -17.40 -10.45 -13.16
N ASN A 188 -17.33 -11.28 -12.11
CA ASN A 188 -18.43 -12.11 -11.63
C ASN A 188 -19.10 -11.59 -10.34
N ARG A 189 -18.62 -10.49 -9.75
CA ARG A 189 -19.34 -9.82 -8.65
C ARG A 189 -20.00 -8.57 -9.19
N GLY A 190 -21.20 -8.74 -9.74
CA GLY A 190 -22.11 -7.64 -10.02
C GLY A 190 -22.28 -6.77 -8.78
N GLU A 191 -22.34 -5.45 -9.01
CA GLU A 191 -22.36 -4.33 -8.08
C GLU A 191 -20.99 -3.75 -7.68
N PRO A 192 -20.71 -2.45 -7.95
CA PRO A 192 -19.52 -1.79 -7.46
C PRO A 192 -19.58 -1.75 -5.92
N ALA A 193 -18.58 -2.33 -5.27
CA ALA A 193 -18.39 -2.16 -3.84
C ALA A 193 -18.48 -0.66 -3.49
N SER A 194 -19.37 -0.31 -2.56
CA SER A 194 -19.45 1.04 -2.00
C SER A 194 -18.03 1.54 -1.71
N LEU A 195 -17.70 2.79 -2.03
CA LEU A 195 -16.37 3.33 -1.75
C LEU A 195 -15.98 3.14 -0.26
N LEU A 196 -16.96 3.16 0.64
CA LEU A 196 -16.79 2.91 2.07
C LEU A 196 -16.87 1.42 2.47
N ASP A 197 -16.67 0.50 1.54
CA ASP A 197 -16.39 -0.91 1.86
C ASP A 197 -14.99 -1.03 2.53
N PRO A 198 -14.83 -1.85 3.58
CA PRO A 198 -13.55 -2.05 4.26
C PRO A 198 -12.38 -2.42 3.34
N LYS A 199 -12.60 -3.28 2.33
CA LYS A 199 -11.52 -3.69 1.42
C LYS A 199 -11.10 -2.53 0.55
N SER A 200 -12.07 -1.79 0.01
CA SER A 200 -11.84 -0.60 -0.81
C SER A 200 -11.09 0.49 -0.03
N PHE A 201 -11.49 0.73 1.22
CA PHE A 201 -10.84 1.70 2.10
C PHE A 201 -9.39 1.30 2.43
N TYR A 202 -9.16 0.03 2.79
CA TYR A 202 -7.82 -0.48 3.06
C TYR A 202 -6.93 -0.44 1.81
N LEU A 203 -7.44 -0.90 0.66
CA LEU A 203 -6.70 -0.93 -0.59
C LEU A 203 -6.33 0.49 -1.07
N ALA A 204 -7.21 1.46 -0.88
CA ALA A 204 -6.89 2.86 -1.19
C ALA A 204 -5.71 3.37 -0.35
N HIS A 205 -5.65 3.03 0.94
CA HIS A 205 -4.48 3.33 1.77
C HIS A 205 -3.22 2.65 1.23
N GLU A 206 -3.27 1.36 0.91
CA GLU A 206 -2.11 0.61 0.38
C GLU A 206 -1.55 1.24 -0.90
N ILE A 207 -2.44 1.62 -1.84
CA ILE A 207 -2.07 2.27 -3.11
C ILE A 207 -1.41 3.63 -2.84
N LEU A 208 -2.05 4.47 -2.03
CA LEU A 208 -1.64 5.86 -1.80
C LEU A 208 -0.43 6.00 -0.88
N GLN A 209 -0.18 5.02 -0.02
CA GLN A 209 0.97 5.03 0.89
C GLN A 209 2.23 4.46 0.27
N ALA A 210 2.11 3.62 -0.77
CA ALA A 210 3.24 3.04 -1.48
C ALA A 210 4.25 4.14 -1.90
N LYS A 211 5.53 3.79 -1.85
CA LYS A 211 6.63 4.73 -2.12
C LYS A 211 7.55 4.13 -3.18
N PRO A 212 7.59 4.69 -4.40
CA PRO A 212 8.52 4.20 -5.42
C PRO A 212 9.96 4.48 -4.96
N VAL A 213 10.79 3.45 -5.03
CA VAL A 213 12.25 3.51 -4.83
C VAL A 213 13.01 3.39 -6.14
N PHE A 214 12.33 2.91 -7.17
CA PHE A 214 12.73 2.96 -8.58
C PHE A 214 11.47 3.15 -9.43
N ASP A 215 11.54 4.02 -10.43
CA ASP A 215 10.47 4.22 -11.41
C ASP A 215 11.07 4.63 -12.76
N SER A 216 10.74 3.88 -13.81
CA SER A 216 11.18 4.08 -15.19
C SER A 216 9.98 4.48 -16.05
N GLY A 217 10.15 5.52 -16.87
CA GLY A 217 9.13 6.01 -17.80
C GLY A 217 7.86 6.54 -17.12
N GLY A 218 7.93 6.99 -15.86
CA GLY A 218 6.77 7.50 -15.12
C GLY A 218 5.69 6.46 -14.83
N THR A 219 6.03 5.16 -14.83
CA THR A 219 5.07 4.05 -14.70
C THR A 219 4.27 4.13 -13.39
N TYR A 220 4.89 4.58 -12.29
CA TYR A 220 4.19 4.77 -11.03
C TYR A 220 3.11 5.87 -11.09
N ALA A 221 3.34 6.92 -11.87
CA ALA A 221 2.33 7.95 -12.11
C ALA A 221 1.11 7.36 -12.84
N VAL A 222 1.34 6.51 -13.85
CA VAL A 222 0.29 5.77 -14.57
C VAL A 222 -0.45 4.81 -13.63
N PHE A 223 0.26 4.16 -12.71
CA PHE A 223 -0.37 3.31 -11.68
C PHE A 223 -1.34 4.10 -10.80
N LEU A 224 -0.94 5.29 -10.33
CA LEU A 224 -1.83 6.14 -9.55
C LEU A 224 -2.98 6.71 -10.38
N ASP A 225 -2.74 7.01 -11.65
CA ASP A 225 -3.76 7.43 -12.61
C ASP A 225 -4.86 6.36 -12.77
N GLN A 226 -4.47 5.11 -13.07
CA GLN A 226 -5.42 4.00 -13.20
C GLN A 226 -6.15 3.67 -11.89
N ASN A 227 -5.64 4.15 -10.75
CA ASN A 227 -6.26 4.02 -9.44
C ASN A 227 -6.83 5.34 -8.91
N ARG A 228 -7.19 6.31 -9.77
CA ARG A 228 -7.80 7.60 -9.38
C ARG A 228 -9.08 7.48 -8.57
N TRP A 229 -9.73 6.31 -8.54
CA TRP A 229 -10.87 6.05 -7.66
C TRP A 229 -10.53 6.30 -6.18
N THR A 230 -9.27 6.12 -5.78
CA THR A 230 -8.79 6.38 -4.42
C THR A 230 -8.91 7.87 -4.03
N ASN A 231 -8.87 8.80 -4.99
CA ASN A 231 -9.05 10.23 -4.75
C ASN A 231 -10.48 10.57 -4.30
N LYS A 232 -11.47 9.75 -4.65
CA LYS A 232 -12.84 9.90 -4.15
C LYS A 232 -12.92 9.59 -2.65
N LEU A 233 -12.04 8.72 -2.17
CA LEU A 233 -11.91 8.39 -0.75
C LEU A 233 -10.99 9.38 -0.03
N PHE A 234 -9.79 9.63 -0.54
CA PHE A 234 -8.77 10.46 0.11
C PHE A 234 -8.34 11.62 -0.82
N PRO A 235 -9.17 12.67 -0.95
CA PRO A 235 -8.91 13.75 -1.92
C PRO A 235 -7.65 14.58 -1.65
N PHE A 236 -7.10 14.50 -0.43
CA PHE A 236 -5.87 15.21 -0.04
C PHE A 236 -4.62 14.34 -0.08
N ALA A 237 -4.75 13.03 -0.35
CA ALA A 237 -3.64 12.10 -0.40
C ALA A 237 -2.90 12.16 -1.74
N LYS A 238 -2.28 13.30 -2.04
CA LYS A 238 -1.53 13.47 -3.29
C LYS A 238 -0.13 12.87 -3.17
N PRO A 239 0.36 12.14 -4.19
CA PRO A 239 1.73 11.64 -4.20
C PRO A 239 2.71 12.81 -4.15
N TYR A 240 3.73 12.70 -3.29
CA TYR A 240 4.61 13.83 -2.99
C TYR A 240 5.60 14.18 -4.12
N ASN A 241 5.89 13.28 -5.05
CA ASN A 241 6.85 13.51 -6.14
C ASN A 241 6.57 12.53 -7.30
N LEU A 242 5.84 12.96 -8.32
CA LEU A 242 5.73 12.21 -9.58
C LEU A 242 6.73 12.80 -10.57
N ILE A 243 7.75 12.02 -10.93
CA ILE A 243 8.60 12.35 -12.06
C ILE A 243 7.95 11.73 -13.28
N TYR A 244 7.28 12.56 -14.08
CA TYR A 244 6.79 12.15 -15.40
C TYR A 244 7.98 12.15 -16.35
N THR A 245 8.48 10.97 -16.72
CA THR A 245 9.37 10.82 -17.88
C THR A 245 8.57 10.29 -19.06
N THR A 246 8.92 10.72 -20.27
CA THR A 246 8.33 10.21 -21.50
C THR A 246 8.62 8.72 -21.61
N TYR A 247 7.56 7.91 -21.58
CA TYR A 247 7.60 6.46 -21.73
C TYR A 247 7.92 6.11 -23.20
N ASP A 248 9.06 5.46 -23.45
CA ASP A 248 9.37 4.96 -24.78
C ASP A 248 8.86 3.51 -24.92
N SER A 249 7.85 3.33 -25.76
CA SER A 249 7.02 2.12 -25.86
C SER A 249 7.45 1.17 -26.98
N ILE A 250 8.41 1.59 -27.81
CA ILE A 250 8.66 0.98 -29.12
C ILE A 250 9.41 -0.36 -28.98
N GLY A 251 10.34 -0.49 -28.02
CA GLY A 251 11.06 -1.74 -27.77
C GLY A 251 10.27 -2.80 -26.98
N ASP A 252 9.26 -2.38 -26.22
CA ASP A 252 8.56 -3.24 -25.27
C ASP A 252 7.70 -4.32 -25.96
N LYS A 253 7.16 -4.03 -27.17
CA LYS A 253 6.26 -4.96 -27.89
C LYS A 253 6.97 -6.16 -28.52
N ALA A 254 8.14 -5.95 -29.14
CA ALA A 254 8.91 -7.01 -29.77
C ALA A 254 9.49 -7.98 -28.71
N ILE A 255 9.97 -7.43 -27.59
CA ILE A 255 10.47 -8.19 -26.44
C ILE A 255 9.34 -9.03 -25.81
N SER A 256 8.14 -8.46 -25.71
CA SER A 256 6.97 -9.15 -25.14
C SER A 256 6.57 -10.41 -25.94
N PHE A 257 6.74 -10.42 -27.27
CA PHE A 257 6.40 -11.58 -28.10
C PHE A 257 7.36 -12.76 -27.88
N VAL A 258 8.67 -12.51 -27.88
CA VAL A 258 9.69 -13.57 -27.69
C VAL A 258 9.63 -14.15 -26.28
N ILE A 259 9.32 -13.32 -25.29
CA ILE A 259 9.33 -13.72 -23.87
C ILE A 259 8.00 -14.34 -23.45
N TYR A 260 6.94 -14.19 -24.25
CA TYR A 260 5.62 -14.72 -23.95
C TYR A 260 5.64 -16.20 -23.57
N LEU A 261 6.27 -17.05 -24.38
CA LEU A 261 6.30 -18.50 -24.15
C LEU A 261 7.10 -18.87 -22.88
N PRO A 262 8.34 -18.37 -22.67
CA PRO A 262 9.03 -18.54 -21.38
C PRO A 262 8.22 -18.06 -20.18
N ASN A 263 7.53 -16.91 -20.29
CA ASN A 263 6.68 -16.39 -19.22
C ASN A 263 5.46 -17.28 -18.96
N LEU A 264 4.83 -17.82 -20.00
CA LEU A 264 3.72 -18.76 -19.91
C LEU A 264 4.13 -20.05 -19.19
N LEU A 265 5.28 -20.62 -19.57
CA LEU A 265 5.81 -21.80 -18.88
C LEU A 265 6.12 -21.48 -17.41
N ALA A 266 6.78 -20.35 -17.13
CA ALA A 266 7.06 -19.90 -15.78
C ALA A 266 5.78 -19.71 -14.95
N PHE A 267 4.70 -19.21 -15.57
CA PHE A 267 3.38 -19.10 -14.94
C PHE A 267 2.84 -20.47 -14.58
N ILE A 268 2.76 -21.40 -15.54
CA ILE A 268 2.19 -22.74 -15.33
C ILE A 268 2.91 -23.45 -14.17
N PHE A 269 4.25 -23.49 -14.18
CA PHE A 269 5.00 -24.16 -13.13
C PHE A 269 4.81 -23.51 -11.75
N GLN A 270 4.91 -22.18 -11.66
CA GLN A 270 4.73 -21.48 -10.39
C GLN A 270 3.28 -21.59 -9.89
N TYR A 271 2.30 -21.48 -10.78
CA TYR A 271 0.89 -21.60 -10.44
C TYR A 271 0.57 -23.02 -9.94
N LEU A 272 1.02 -24.07 -10.62
CA LEU A 272 0.85 -25.45 -10.17
C LEU A 272 1.48 -25.68 -8.79
N PHE A 273 2.71 -25.17 -8.57
CA PHE A 273 3.38 -25.26 -7.27
C PHE A 273 2.61 -24.56 -6.15
N MET A 274 1.99 -23.40 -6.44
CA MET A 274 1.23 -22.63 -5.46
C MET A 274 -0.22 -23.08 -5.31
N SER A 275 -0.80 -23.75 -6.30
CA SER A 275 -2.24 -24.05 -6.41
C SER A 275 -2.85 -24.67 -5.15
N ARG A 276 -2.09 -25.54 -4.47
CA ARG A 276 -2.51 -26.23 -3.23
C ARG A 276 -2.50 -25.33 -1.98
N LYS A 277 -1.94 -24.12 -2.07
CA LYS A 277 -1.72 -23.17 -0.97
C LYS A 277 -2.48 -21.85 -1.16
N ILE A 278 -3.14 -21.66 -2.31
CA ILE A 278 -3.93 -20.46 -2.59
C ILE A 278 -5.19 -20.52 -1.74
N THR A 279 -5.44 -19.48 -0.93
CA THR A 279 -6.60 -19.41 -0.03
C THR A 279 -7.41 -18.14 -0.22
N GLY A 280 -6.75 -17.02 -0.56
CA GLY A 280 -7.41 -15.73 -0.80
C GLY A 280 -6.62 -14.77 -1.69
N GLU A 281 -5.47 -15.20 -2.18
CA GLU A 281 -4.61 -14.44 -3.09
C GLU A 281 -5.26 -14.28 -4.47
N SER A 282 -5.13 -13.08 -5.06
CA SER A 282 -5.58 -12.83 -6.43
C SER A 282 -4.41 -13.07 -7.38
N ILE A 283 -4.43 -14.21 -8.05
CA ILE A 283 -3.36 -14.66 -8.95
C ILE A 283 -3.95 -14.88 -10.34
N SER A 284 -3.35 -14.23 -11.34
CA SER A 284 -3.66 -14.40 -12.76
C SER A 284 -2.38 -14.34 -13.58
N PHE A 285 -2.49 -14.59 -14.89
CA PHE A 285 -1.33 -14.51 -15.77
C PHE A 285 -0.65 -13.13 -15.76
N HIS A 286 -1.44 -12.05 -15.58
CA HIS A 286 -0.95 -10.67 -15.64
C HIS A 286 -0.86 -9.95 -14.27
N ARG A 287 -1.15 -10.65 -13.17
CA ARG A 287 -1.14 -10.08 -11.83
C ARG A 287 -0.91 -11.15 -10.77
N ALA A 288 -0.12 -10.84 -9.74
CA ALA A 288 -0.06 -11.67 -8.55
C ALA A 288 -0.09 -10.81 -7.28
N LEU A 289 -1.18 -10.93 -6.52
CA LEU A 289 -1.43 -10.22 -5.27
C LEU A 289 -1.45 -11.22 -4.12
N PHE A 290 -0.30 -11.40 -3.49
CA PHE A 290 -0.12 -12.28 -2.33
C PHE A 290 -0.43 -11.49 -1.06
N HIS A 291 -1.69 -11.16 -0.79
CA HIS A 291 -2.09 -10.37 0.39
C HIS A 291 -2.49 -11.28 1.58
N PRO A 292 -1.56 -11.78 2.41
CA PRO A 292 -1.90 -12.67 3.52
C PRO A 292 -2.67 -11.99 4.67
N LYS A 293 -2.65 -10.65 4.75
CA LYS A 293 -3.10 -9.89 5.94
C LYS A 293 -4.40 -9.09 5.75
N GLN A 294 -5.07 -9.17 4.60
CA GLN A 294 -6.32 -8.41 4.42
C GLN A 294 -7.38 -8.78 5.47
N HIS A 295 -7.46 -10.05 5.88
CA HIS A 295 -8.51 -10.53 6.79
C HIS A 295 -8.44 -9.95 8.21
N SER A 296 -7.24 -9.68 8.76
CA SER A 296 -7.11 -9.21 10.15
C SER A 296 -7.63 -7.78 10.36
N PHE A 297 -7.63 -6.94 9.32
CA PHE A 297 -8.04 -5.55 9.41
C PHE A 297 -9.47 -5.31 8.92
N ILE A 298 -10.02 -6.19 8.08
CA ILE A 298 -11.38 -6.03 7.53
C ILE A 298 -12.45 -6.01 8.62
N SER A 299 -12.38 -6.89 9.62
CA SER A 299 -13.40 -6.93 10.69
C SER A 299 -13.41 -5.67 11.57
N PRO A 300 -12.27 -5.23 12.15
CA PRO A 300 -12.19 -3.95 12.85
C PRO A 300 -12.55 -2.73 11.98
N LEU A 301 -12.22 -2.77 10.69
CA LEU A 301 -12.55 -1.68 9.77
C LEU A 301 -14.05 -1.66 9.42
N SER A 302 -14.70 -2.81 9.33
CA SER A 302 -16.15 -2.92 9.15
C SER A 302 -16.91 -2.30 10.31
N SER A 303 -16.53 -2.60 11.56
CA SER A 303 -17.15 -1.97 12.73
C SER A 303 -16.91 -0.45 12.76
N LEU A 304 -15.71 -0.02 12.37
CA LEU A 304 -15.35 1.39 12.27
C LEU A 304 -16.21 2.14 11.23
N LEU A 305 -16.37 1.59 10.04
CA LEU A 305 -17.13 2.21 8.93
C LEU A 305 -18.64 2.14 9.15
N LYS A 306 -19.14 1.11 9.86
CA LYS A 306 -20.56 0.97 10.25
C LYS A 306 -20.97 1.83 11.44
N SER A 307 -20.05 2.36 12.25
CA SER A 307 -20.34 3.20 13.44
C SER A 307 -20.99 4.56 13.13
N LYS A 308 -21.64 4.66 11.97
CA LYS A 308 -22.10 5.90 11.35
C LYS A 308 -23.27 5.74 10.36
N GLN A 309 -23.94 4.58 10.34
CA GLN A 309 -25.37 4.56 10.04
C GLN A 309 -26.12 4.92 11.33
#